data_AF-A0A3L7NPZ3-F1
#
_entry.id   AF-A0A3L7NPZ3-F1
#
_cell.length_a   1.000
_cell.length_b   1.000
_cell.length_c   1.000
_cell.angle_alpha   90.00
_cell.angle_beta   90.00
_cell.angle_gamma   90.00
#
_symmetry.space_group_name_H-M   'P 1'
#
loop_
_entity.id
_entity.type
_entity.pdbx_description
1 polymer ?
#
loop_
_entity_poly.entity_id
_entity_poly.type
_entity_poly.pdbx_seq_one_letter_code
_entity_poly.pdbx_strand_id
1 'polypeptide(L)'
;MKLPVVPIAGEEFFGTKSHVLMENLMFKRFSWVFLGLALVALPSVINAQGGGIEGVRVQKPVEVRVTASISAIDYKNGVIMLGQSFSGSDAIKIVPSTKISINGASGTLNDLKVNDVADCRYDYNTRVAMKVSVTR
;
A
#
# COMPACT_ATOMS: atom_id res chain seq x y z
N MET A 1 38.46 65.29 1.35
CA MET A 1 38.96 64.24 0.44
C MET A 1 37.76 63.53 -0.19
N LYS A 2 37.96 63.07 -1.43
CA LYS A 2 36.98 62.66 -2.45
C LYS A 2 36.41 61.25 -2.20
N LEU A 3 35.11 61.08 -2.45
CA LEU A 3 34.37 59.81 -2.51
C LEU A 3 34.84 58.91 -3.66
N PRO A 4 34.60 57.60 -3.53
CA PRO A 4 33.96 56.86 -4.61
C PRO A 4 32.54 56.39 -4.23
N VAL A 5 31.71 56.37 -5.27
CA VAL A 5 30.28 56.02 -5.37
C VAL A 5 30.18 54.63 -6.05
N VAL A 6 29.02 53.97 -5.92
CA VAL A 6 28.39 52.93 -6.78
C VAL A 6 28.54 51.46 -6.29
N PRO A 7 27.55 50.52 -6.47
CA PRO A 7 26.16 50.65 -6.97
C PRO A 7 25.04 50.09 -6.06
N ILE A 8 23.85 50.63 -6.36
CA ILE A 8 22.51 50.04 -6.18
C ILE A 8 22.26 48.97 -7.26
N ALA A 9 21.66 47.84 -6.90
CA ALA A 9 20.77 47.04 -7.74
C ALA A 9 19.77 46.37 -6.76
N GLY A 10 18.50 46.78 -6.76
CA GLY A 10 17.48 46.24 -7.66
C GLY A 10 16.70 45.19 -6.86
N GLU A 11 15.64 45.61 -6.16
CA GLU A 11 14.25 45.50 -6.62
C GLU A 11 13.58 44.18 -6.23
N GLU A 12 12.32 44.33 -5.87
CA GLU A 12 11.45 43.41 -5.17
C GLU A 12 11.06 42.21 -6.02
N PHE A 13 10.92 41.01 -5.43
CA PHE A 13 9.99 40.01 -5.97
C PHE A 13 9.26 39.25 -4.87
N PHE A 14 7.95 39.36 -4.98
CA PHE A 14 6.90 38.58 -4.34
C PHE A 14 7.26 37.10 -4.06
N GLY A 15 6.79 36.64 -2.90
CA GLY A 15 6.28 35.30 -2.57
C GLY A 15 6.72 34.08 -3.38
N THR A 16 7.00 32.97 -2.69
CA THR A 16 6.20 31.73 -2.81
C THR A 16 6.65 30.71 -1.76
N LYS A 17 5.63 30.06 -1.20
CA LYS A 17 5.66 28.86 -0.34
C LYS A 17 6.69 27.82 -0.79
N SER A 18 7.35 27.16 0.16
CA SER A 18 7.87 25.79 -0.02
C SER A 18 8.07 25.18 1.38
N HIS A 19 7.01 24.63 1.95
CA HIS A 19 6.76 23.19 2.01
C HIS A 19 7.78 22.44 2.88
N VAL A 20 7.32 22.18 4.10
CA VAL A 20 7.78 21.16 5.04
C VAL A 20 8.00 19.85 4.29
N LEU A 21 9.27 19.43 4.17
CA LEU A 21 9.65 18.06 3.85
C LEU A 21 10.86 17.71 4.75
N MET A 22 10.58 17.52 6.05
CA MET A 22 11.42 16.66 6.87
C MET A 22 11.07 15.22 6.49
N GLU A 23 11.70 14.79 5.41
CA GLU A 23 11.66 13.44 4.88
C GLU A 23 12.41 12.57 5.89
N ASN A 24 11.68 11.63 6.51
CA ASN A 24 12.22 10.62 7.41
C ASN A 24 13.23 9.75 6.67
N LEU A 25 14.47 10.21 6.69
CA LEU A 25 15.67 9.56 6.17
C LEU A 25 16.10 8.43 7.11
N MET A 26 15.25 7.42 7.33
CA MET A 26 15.62 6.28 8.17
C MET A 26 14.81 5.00 7.90
N PHE A 27 14.81 4.54 6.65
CA PHE A 27 14.60 3.12 6.32
C PHE A 27 15.78 2.64 5.45
N LYS A 28 16.98 2.73 6.02
CA LYS A 28 18.14 2.00 5.53
C LYS A 28 17.93 0.51 5.85
N ARG A 29 18.05 -0.32 4.81
CA ARG A 29 18.22 -1.78 4.81
C ARG A 29 16.95 -2.62 4.90
N PHE A 30 16.33 -2.89 3.76
CA PHE A 30 15.62 -4.16 3.57
C PHE A 30 15.86 -4.71 2.16
N SER A 31 16.96 -5.48 2.08
CA SER A 31 17.33 -6.55 1.13
C SER A 31 16.87 -6.51 -0.34
N TRP A 32 17.83 -6.30 -1.24
CA TRP A 32 17.79 -6.54 -2.69
C TRP A 32 17.91 -8.04 -3.04
N VAL A 33 16.94 -8.87 -2.67
CA VAL A 33 16.89 -10.25 -3.19
C VAL A 33 15.47 -10.58 -3.62
N PHE A 34 15.06 -10.09 -4.78
CA PHE A 34 14.09 -10.76 -5.66
C PHE A 34 14.38 -10.37 -7.10
N LEU A 35 15.57 -10.77 -7.58
CA LEU A 35 15.88 -10.82 -9.01
C LEU A 35 15.69 -12.26 -9.48
N GLY A 36 14.72 -12.46 -10.38
CA GLY A 36 14.66 -13.63 -11.26
C GLY A 36 13.53 -14.61 -10.98
N LEU A 37 12.40 -14.45 -11.68
CA LEU A 37 11.84 -15.48 -12.55
C LEU A 37 10.68 -14.90 -13.37
N ALA A 38 10.99 -14.34 -14.55
CA ALA A 38 9.98 -14.11 -15.58
C ALA A 38 9.91 -15.38 -16.45
N LEU A 39 8.76 -16.06 -16.44
CA LEU A 39 8.49 -17.19 -17.34
C LEU A 39 7.20 -16.89 -18.11
N VAL A 40 7.33 -16.82 -19.43
CA VAL A 40 6.33 -16.41 -20.42
C VAL A 40 5.74 -17.66 -21.12
N ALA A 41 4.42 -17.60 -21.42
CA ALA A 41 3.61 -18.38 -22.39
C ALA A 41 3.31 -19.86 -22.05
N LEU A 42 2.13 -20.47 -22.35
CA LEU A 42 1.19 -20.42 -23.50
C LEU A 42 -0.26 -20.82 -23.08
N PRO A 43 -1.32 -20.57 -23.90
CA PRO A 43 -2.63 -21.17 -23.68
C PRO A 43 -2.73 -22.53 -24.38
N SER A 44 -2.80 -23.62 -23.60
CA SER A 44 -2.99 -24.97 -24.14
C SER A 44 -4.47 -25.29 -24.32
N VAL A 45 -4.92 -25.41 -25.57
CA VAL A 45 -6.16 -26.08 -25.96
C VAL A 45 -5.98 -27.58 -25.67
N ILE A 46 -6.78 -28.14 -24.75
CA ILE A 46 -6.83 -29.59 -24.52
C ILE A 46 -8.21 -30.09 -24.94
N ASN A 47 -8.19 -30.89 -26.02
CA ASN A 47 -9.30 -31.65 -26.54
C ASN A 47 -9.43 -32.96 -25.72
N ALA A 48 -10.66 -33.43 -25.56
CA ALA A 48 -11.05 -34.46 -24.61
C ALA A 48 -10.51 -35.87 -24.95
N GLN A 49 -9.90 -36.54 -23.96
CA GLN A 49 -9.91 -38.01 -23.84
C GLN A 49 -9.95 -38.34 -22.35
N GLY A 50 -11.00 -39.07 -21.95
CA GLY A 50 -11.47 -39.19 -20.58
C GLY A 50 -10.44 -39.63 -19.54
N GLY A 51 -10.55 -38.98 -18.38
CA GLY A 51 -9.90 -39.30 -17.12
C GLY A 51 -10.21 -38.15 -16.18
N GLY A 52 -11.15 -38.37 -15.24
CA GLY A 52 -11.76 -37.31 -14.44
C GLY A 52 -10.74 -36.35 -13.84
N ILE A 53 -10.72 -35.12 -14.34
CA ILE A 53 -10.08 -34.01 -13.65
C ILE A 53 -11.01 -33.70 -12.49
N GLU A 54 -10.68 -34.23 -11.30
CA GLU A 54 -11.24 -33.75 -10.04
C GLU A 54 -11.25 -32.24 -10.13
N GLY A 55 -12.47 -31.68 -10.11
CA GLY A 55 -12.71 -30.32 -10.58
C GLY A 55 -11.67 -29.35 -10.03
N VAL A 56 -11.31 -28.36 -10.84
CA VAL A 56 -10.74 -27.12 -10.32
C VAL A 56 -11.69 -26.65 -9.23
N ARG A 57 -11.44 -27.09 -8.00
CA ARG A 57 -12.12 -26.60 -6.83
C ARG A 57 -11.65 -25.17 -6.80
N VAL A 58 -12.51 -24.27 -7.29
CA VAL A 58 -12.43 -22.86 -6.92
C VAL A 58 -12.57 -22.87 -5.41
N GLN A 59 -11.44 -23.05 -4.73
CA GLN A 59 -11.37 -23.09 -3.29
C GLN A 59 -11.90 -21.73 -2.87
N LYS A 60 -13.05 -21.73 -2.21
CA LYS A 60 -13.61 -20.51 -1.64
C LYS A 60 -12.48 -19.88 -0.82
N PRO A 61 -12.13 -18.61 -1.07
CA PRO A 61 -11.04 -17.95 -0.36
C PRO A 61 -11.29 -18.10 1.14
N VAL A 62 -10.26 -18.53 1.87
CA VAL A 62 -10.35 -18.69 3.32
C VAL A 62 -10.31 -17.28 3.89
N GLU A 63 -11.49 -16.71 4.10
CA GLU A 63 -11.65 -15.35 4.62
C GLU A 63 -11.25 -15.32 6.09
N VAL A 64 -10.27 -14.49 6.40
CA VAL A 64 -9.89 -14.13 7.77
C VAL A 64 -10.35 -12.71 8.04
N ARG A 65 -10.84 -12.50 9.26
CA ARG A 65 -11.22 -11.19 9.77
C ARG A 65 -10.29 -10.81 10.89
N VAL A 66 -9.80 -9.58 10.83
CA VAL A 66 -8.93 -9.01 11.84
C VAL A 66 -9.39 -7.59 12.13
N THR A 67 -9.44 -7.23 13.41
CA THR A 67 -9.67 -5.86 13.85
C THR A 67 -8.42 -5.41 14.59
N ALA A 68 -7.72 -4.42 14.03
CA ALA A 68 -6.43 -3.98 14.55
C ALA A 68 -6.15 -2.52 14.12
N SER A 69 -5.22 -1.87 14.81
CA SER A 69 -4.74 -0.55 14.38
C SER A 69 -3.73 -0.70 13.25
N ILE A 70 -3.78 0.21 12.29
CA ILE A 70 -2.77 0.26 11.22
C ILE A 70 -1.45 0.76 11.81
N SER A 71 -0.41 -0.07 11.80
CA SER A 71 0.92 0.29 12.34
C SER A 71 1.82 0.95 11.30
N ALA A 72 1.64 0.62 10.02
CA ALA A 72 2.38 1.23 8.91
C ALA A 72 1.60 1.08 7.59
N ILE A 73 1.89 1.94 6.62
CA ILE A 73 1.31 1.90 5.28
C ILE A 73 2.44 2.07 4.24
N ASP A 74 2.50 1.14 3.29
CA ASP A 74 3.32 1.24 2.09
C ASP A 74 2.43 1.58 0.90
N TYR A 75 2.35 2.87 0.58
CA TYR A 75 1.55 3.39 -0.54
C TYR A 75 2.10 2.96 -1.91
N LYS A 76 3.39 2.65 -2.02
CA LYS A 76 4.02 2.29 -3.29
C LYS A 76 3.70 0.86 -3.68
N ASN A 77 3.78 -0.06 -2.73
CA ASN A 77 3.50 -1.48 -2.95
C ASN A 77 2.03 -1.86 -2.66
N GLY A 78 1.25 -0.93 -2.10
CA GLY A 78 -0.15 -1.16 -1.75
C GLY A 78 -0.29 -2.13 -0.58
N VAL A 79 0.53 -1.98 0.46
CA VAL A 79 0.52 -2.90 1.62
C VAL A 79 0.23 -2.11 2.88
N ILE A 80 -0.66 -2.61 3.72
CA ILE A 80 -0.88 -2.09 5.07
C ILE A 80 -0.36 -3.08 6.10
N MET A 81 0.23 -2.58 7.17
CA MET A 81 0.59 -3.39 8.33
C MET A 81 -0.45 -3.18 9.43
N LEU A 82 -1.03 -4.26 9.89
CA LEU A 82 -1.97 -4.27 11.00
C LEU A 82 -1.23 -4.70 12.25
N GLY A 83 -1.14 -3.82 13.24
CA GLY A 83 -0.54 -4.14 14.54
C GLY A 83 -1.55 -4.91 15.39
N GLN A 84 -1.41 -6.23 15.48
CA GLN A 84 -2.20 -7.00 16.44
C GLN A 84 -1.51 -7.02 17.82
N SER A 85 -2.28 -6.83 18.88
CA SER A 85 -1.79 -6.85 20.28
C SER A 85 -1.51 -8.24 20.84
N PHE A 86 -1.46 -9.32 20.04
CA PHE A 86 -1.21 -10.66 20.61
C PHE A 86 -0.41 -11.63 19.71
N SER A 87 -0.46 -11.51 18.38
CA SER A 87 0.18 -12.50 17.47
C SER A 87 1.18 -11.90 16.46
N GLY A 88 1.50 -10.61 16.55
CA GLY A 88 2.42 -9.92 15.65
C GLY A 88 1.72 -8.99 14.65
N SER A 89 2.50 -8.42 13.73
CA SER A 89 1.96 -7.54 12.68
C SER A 89 1.64 -8.33 11.42
N ASP A 90 0.43 -8.19 10.87
CA ASP A 90 0.05 -8.80 9.60
C ASP A 90 0.22 -7.79 8.46
N ALA A 91 1.02 -8.16 7.45
CA ALA A 91 1.14 -7.40 6.20
C ALA A 91 0.03 -7.84 5.24
N ILE A 92 -0.86 -6.91 4.90
CA ILE A 92 -2.01 -7.16 4.03
C ILE A 92 -1.88 -6.36 2.75
N LYS A 93 -2.03 -7.03 1.61
CA LYS A 93 -1.97 -6.41 0.28
C LYS A 93 -3.34 -5.84 -0.10
N ILE A 94 -3.34 -4.56 -0.43
CA ILE A 94 -4.45 -3.83 -1.01
C ILE A 94 -4.31 -3.88 -2.54
N VAL A 95 -5.39 -4.26 -3.21
CA VAL A 95 -5.48 -4.31 -4.66
C VAL A 95 -6.62 -3.40 -5.14
N PRO A 96 -6.71 -3.05 -6.43
CA PRO A 96 -7.78 -2.19 -6.93
C PRO A 96 -9.20 -2.74 -6.69
N SER A 97 -9.35 -4.06 -6.52
CA SER A 97 -10.64 -4.70 -6.19
C SER A 97 -10.98 -4.69 -4.70
N THR A 98 -10.06 -4.27 -3.82
CA THR A 98 -10.29 -4.16 -2.38
C THR A 98 -11.33 -3.07 -2.12
N LYS A 99 -12.39 -3.40 -1.39
CA LYS A 99 -13.39 -2.41 -0.98
C LYS A 99 -12.89 -1.67 0.26
N ILE A 100 -12.56 -0.40 0.12
CA ILE A 100 -12.11 0.44 1.24
C ILE A 100 -13.27 1.35 1.66
N SER A 101 -13.55 1.38 2.96
CA SER A 101 -14.56 2.25 3.55
C SER A 101 -13.99 3.02 4.74
N ILE A 102 -14.19 4.33 4.76
CA ILE A 102 -13.76 5.24 5.83
C ILE A 102 -15.01 5.87 6.42
N ASN A 103 -15.31 5.60 7.70
CA ASN A 103 -16.53 6.10 8.36
C ASN A 103 -17.81 5.81 7.57
N GLY A 104 -17.87 4.65 6.92
CA GLY A 104 -19.02 4.23 6.09
C GLY A 104 -19.05 4.78 4.66
N ALA A 105 -18.20 5.76 4.32
CA ALA A 105 -18.05 6.25 2.94
C ALA A 105 -17.00 5.44 2.17
N SER A 106 -17.14 5.33 0.84
CA SER A 106 -16.09 4.75 0.00
C SER A 106 -14.81 5.57 0.11
N GLY A 107 -13.67 4.91 0.26
CA GLY A 107 -12.37 5.56 0.31
C GLY A 107 -11.32 4.84 -0.53
N THR A 108 -10.08 5.31 -0.43
CA THR A 108 -8.92 4.79 -1.12
C THR A 108 -7.80 4.47 -0.13
N LEU A 109 -6.74 3.81 -0.59
CA LEU A 109 -5.55 3.56 0.22
C LEU A 109 -4.95 4.87 0.77
N ASN A 110 -5.02 5.97 0.01
CA ASN A 110 -4.49 7.28 0.42
C ASN A 110 -5.26 7.91 1.58
N ASP A 111 -6.50 7.48 1.83
CA ASP A 111 -7.34 8.00 2.91
C ASP A 111 -7.07 7.31 4.25
N LEU A 112 -6.40 6.15 4.21
CA LEU A 112 -5.99 5.39 5.37
C LEU A 112 -4.79 6.06 6.06
N LYS A 113 -4.82 6.08 7.39
CA LYS A 113 -3.75 6.65 8.22
C LYS A 113 -3.21 5.61 9.20
N VAL A 114 -1.95 5.79 9.60
CA VAL A 114 -1.38 5.05 10.73
C VAL A 114 -2.17 5.40 11.99
N ASN A 115 -2.37 4.40 12.85
CA ASN A 115 -3.23 4.39 14.05
C ASN A 115 -4.75 4.36 13.80
N ASP A 116 -5.21 4.40 12.55
CA ASP A 116 -6.63 4.14 12.26
C ASP A 116 -6.98 2.70 12.68
N VAL A 117 -8.12 2.52 13.35
CA VAL A 117 -8.64 1.20 13.69
C VAL A 117 -9.35 0.63 12.47
N ALA A 118 -8.83 -0.48 11.95
CA ALA A 118 -9.32 -1.13 10.74
C ALA A 118 -9.91 -2.51 11.04
N ASP A 119 -11.13 -2.75 10.55
CA ASP A 119 -11.69 -4.08 10.32
C ASP A 119 -11.30 -4.54 8.91
N CYS A 120 -10.38 -5.48 8.83
CA CYS A 120 -9.87 -6.00 7.57
C CYS A 120 -10.33 -7.45 7.36
N ARG A 121 -10.84 -7.71 6.15
CA ARG A 121 -11.17 -9.04 5.66
C ARG A 121 -10.25 -9.37 4.51
N TYR A 122 -9.52 -10.46 4.63
CA TYR A 122 -8.52 -10.86 3.65
C TYR A 122 -8.51 -12.37 3.43
N ASP A 123 -7.98 -12.80 2.30
CA ASP A 123 -7.76 -14.21 2.02
C ASP A 123 -6.49 -14.70 2.74
N TYR A 124 -6.60 -15.75 3.55
CA TYR A 124 -5.50 -16.27 4.38
C TYR A 124 -4.26 -16.67 3.57
N ASN A 125 -4.48 -17.24 2.38
CA ASN A 125 -3.41 -17.83 1.57
C ASN A 125 -2.63 -16.75 0.81
N THR A 126 -3.35 -15.80 0.22
CA THR A 126 -2.80 -14.76 -0.65
C THR A 126 -2.51 -13.45 0.06
N ARG A 127 -3.06 -13.26 1.27
CA ARG A 127 -2.99 -12.01 2.05
C ARG A 127 -3.52 -10.78 1.29
N VAL A 128 -4.43 -11.01 0.34
CA VAL A 128 -5.10 -9.95 -0.40
C VAL A 128 -6.36 -9.52 0.34
N ALA A 129 -6.50 -8.22 0.57
CA ALA A 129 -7.68 -7.65 1.20
C ALA A 129 -8.89 -7.68 0.25
N MET A 130 -10.00 -8.19 0.77
CA MET A 130 -11.31 -8.12 0.12
C MET A 130 -12.07 -6.87 0.56
N LYS A 131 -11.98 -6.53 1.86
CA LYS A 131 -12.59 -5.35 2.44
C LYS A 131 -11.73 -4.78 3.56
N VAL A 132 -11.59 -3.46 3.60
CA VAL A 132 -10.99 -2.72 4.71
C VAL A 132 -11.98 -1.65 5.14
N SER A 133 -12.40 -1.66 6.39
CA SER A 133 -13.28 -0.66 6.97
C SER A 133 -12.56 0.03 8.11
N VAL A 134 -12.42 1.34 8.04
CA VAL A 134 -11.84 2.17 9.09
C VAL A 134 -12.92 3.00 9.75
N THR A 135 -12.85 3.10 11.08
CA THR A 135 -13.65 4.02 11.88
C THR A 135 -12.71 4.97 12.62
N ARG A 136 -12.93 6.28 12.47
CA ARG A 136 -12.15 7.35 13.10
C ARG A 136 -13.00 8.57 13.44
#